data_AF-A0A1B6LFT3-F1
#
_entry.id   AF-A0A1B6LFT3-F1
#
_cell.length_a   1.000
_cell.length_b   1.000
_cell.length_c   1.000
_cell.angle_alpha   90.00
_cell.angle_beta   90.00
_cell.angle_gamma   90.00
#
_symmetry.space_group_name_H-M   'P 1'
#
loop_
_entity.id
_entity.type
_entity.pdbx_description
1 polymer ?
#
loop_
_entity_poly.entity_id
_entity_poly.type
_entity_poly.pdbx_seq_one_letter_code
_entity_poly.pdbx_strand_id
1 'polypeptide(L)'
;MAITLICFKSFLILVIITICFGDLFDTVEESDGEAVKIFNEPHGCKDTDMYKAIKTVGDVYELLTKHLRIRNSSVEAVSRRLYERGTPALLTEVFSTDNLRVEFGWVDSDTRYFNYVYNDVQNKWNSFEREFKNASLYM
;
A
#
# COMPACT_ATOMS: atom_id res chain seq x y z
N MET A 1 -33.41 16.20 16.43
CA MET A 1 -33.22 15.90 14.99
C MET A 1 -31.80 16.16 14.46
N ALA A 2 -30.92 16.89 15.16
CA ALA A 2 -29.55 17.13 14.70
C ALA A 2 -28.58 15.96 14.90
N ILE A 3 -28.75 15.18 15.98
CA ILE A 3 -27.84 14.07 16.36
C ILE A 3 -27.95 12.91 15.35
N THR A 4 -29.15 12.60 14.88
CA THR A 4 -29.39 11.56 13.87
C THR A 4 -28.74 11.89 12.52
N LEU A 5 -28.65 13.17 12.14
CA LEU A 5 -28.03 13.60 10.88
C LEU A 5 -26.49 13.46 10.91
N ILE A 6 -25.86 13.69 12.07
CA ILE A 6 -24.41 13.56 12.25
C ILE A 6 -24.01 12.08 12.23
N CYS A 7 -24.73 11.22 12.95
CA CYS A 7 -24.49 9.78 12.93
C CYS A 7 -24.68 9.19 11.53
N PHE A 8 -25.69 9.65 10.78
CA PHE A 8 -25.94 9.19 9.42
C PHE A 8 -24.82 9.61 8.45
N LYS A 9 -24.27 10.83 8.59
CA LYS A 9 -23.13 11.27 7.79
C LYS A 9 -21.85 10.49 8.11
N SER A 10 -21.56 10.24 9.38
CA SER A 10 -20.39 9.43 9.77
C SER A 10 -20.50 7.98 9.29
N PHE A 11 -21.71 7.41 9.36
CA PHE A 11 -21.99 6.07 8.83
C PHE A 11 -21.88 6.02 7.31
N LEU A 12 -22.38 7.04 6.59
CA LEU A 12 -22.22 7.14 5.13
C LEU A 12 -20.75 7.30 4.72
N ILE A 13 -19.94 8.03 5.47
CA ILE A 13 -18.50 8.14 5.18
C ILE A 13 -17.80 6.79 5.41
N LEU A 14 -18.11 6.09 6.51
CA LEU A 14 -17.61 4.74 6.75
C LEU A 14 -18.01 3.76 5.65
N VAL A 15 -19.27 3.82 5.22
CA VAL A 15 -19.84 3.00 4.15
C VAL A 15 -19.27 3.37 2.77
N ILE A 16 -19.05 4.64 2.46
CA ILE A 16 -18.39 5.08 1.22
C ILE A 16 -16.92 4.65 1.23
N ILE A 17 -16.25 4.69 2.38
CA ILE A 17 -14.90 4.14 2.54
C ILE A 17 -14.91 2.60 2.40
N THR A 18 -15.97 1.90 2.78
CA THR A 18 -16.08 0.44 2.56
C THR A 18 -16.59 0.04 1.18
N ILE A 19 -17.24 0.94 0.43
CA ILE A 19 -17.85 0.65 -0.88
C ILE A 19 -16.96 1.14 -2.04
N CYS A 20 -16.20 2.23 -1.87
CA CYS A 20 -15.31 2.74 -2.92
C CYS A 20 -13.89 2.16 -2.85
N PHE A 21 -13.51 1.57 -1.73
CA PHE A 21 -12.31 0.76 -1.59
C PHE A 21 -12.80 -0.68 -1.52
N GLY A 22 -12.36 -1.54 -2.45
CA GLY A 22 -12.43 -2.98 -2.17
C GLY A 22 -11.75 -3.30 -0.83
N ASP A 23 -11.79 -4.56 -0.40
CA ASP A 23 -11.00 -4.94 0.78
C ASP A 23 -9.58 -4.37 0.63
N LEU A 24 -9.13 -3.52 1.56
CA LEU A 24 -7.80 -2.89 1.48
C LEU A 24 -6.72 -3.97 1.41
N PHE A 25 -7.02 -5.17 1.94
CA PHE A 25 -6.21 -6.36 1.73
C PHE A 25 -6.11 -6.72 0.25
N ASP A 26 -7.23 -6.94 -0.44
CA ASP A 26 -7.27 -7.33 -1.86
C ASP A 26 -6.59 -6.25 -2.72
N THR A 27 -6.78 -4.98 -2.38
CA THR A 27 -6.14 -3.85 -3.08
C THR A 27 -4.61 -3.92 -2.98
N VAL A 28 -4.08 -4.22 -1.79
CA VAL A 28 -2.63 -4.40 -1.59
C VAL A 28 -2.16 -5.66 -2.29
N GLU A 29 -2.88 -6.77 -2.18
CA GLU A 29 -2.51 -8.03 -2.79
C GLU A 29 -2.43 -7.93 -4.33
N GLU A 30 -3.43 -7.32 -4.96
CA GLU A 30 -3.48 -7.11 -6.40
C GLU A 30 -2.36 -6.16 -6.86
N SER A 31 -2.19 -5.02 -6.17
CA SER A 31 -1.18 -4.02 -6.54
C SER A 31 0.26 -4.51 -6.30
N ASP A 32 0.48 -5.27 -5.23
CA ASP A 32 1.78 -5.89 -4.93
C ASP A 32 2.11 -6.95 -5.99
N GLY A 33 1.13 -7.77 -6.37
CA GLY A 33 1.28 -8.73 -7.47
C GLY A 33 1.53 -8.07 -8.83
N GLU A 34 0.83 -6.98 -9.14
CA GLU A 34 1.03 -6.21 -10.37
C GLU A 34 2.45 -5.61 -10.42
N ALA A 35 2.92 -5.01 -9.33
CA ALA A 35 4.26 -4.46 -9.24
C ALA A 35 5.33 -5.55 -9.47
N VAL A 36 5.22 -6.69 -8.78
CA VAL A 36 6.15 -7.83 -8.94
C VAL A 36 6.13 -8.37 -10.36
N LYS A 37 4.95 -8.51 -10.97
CA LYS A 37 4.82 -8.94 -12.36
C LYS A 37 5.60 -8.01 -13.29
N ILE A 38 5.44 -6.69 -13.13
CA ILE A 38 6.13 -5.72 -13.98
C ILE A 38 7.64 -5.71 -13.70
N PHE A 39 8.07 -5.90 -12.45
CA PHE A 39 9.49 -5.99 -12.10
C PHE A 39 10.19 -7.17 -12.80
N ASN A 40 9.53 -8.31 -12.87
CA ASN A 40 10.08 -9.53 -13.44
C ASN A 40 9.88 -9.62 -14.97
N GLU A 41 8.75 -9.13 -15.48
CA GLU A 41 8.37 -9.18 -16.90
C GLU A 41 7.89 -7.80 -17.38
N PRO A 42 8.78 -6.80 -17.50
CA PRO A 42 8.40 -5.43 -17.89
C PRO A 42 7.96 -5.28 -19.34
N HIS A 43 8.15 -6.30 -20.17
CA HIS A 43 7.92 -6.20 -21.60
C HIS A 43 6.44 -5.93 -21.94
N GLY A 44 6.19 -4.84 -22.67
CA GLY A 44 4.83 -4.42 -23.04
C GLY A 44 4.04 -3.73 -21.92
N CYS A 45 4.63 -3.57 -20.73
CA CYS A 45 4.06 -2.79 -19.64
C CYS A 45 4.44 -1.31 -19.77
N LYS A 46 3.69 -0.44 -19.08
CA LYS A 46 4.06 0.97 -18.92
C LYS A 46 4.67 1.20 -17.55
N ASP A 47 5.70 2.02 -17.48
CA ASP A 47 6.28 2.45 -16.21
C ASP A 47 5.25 3.17 -15.31
N THR A 48 4.28 3.87 -15.90
CA THR A 48 3.18 4.50 -15.16
C THR A 48 2.34 3.49 -14.39
N ASP A 49 2.13 2.30 -14.94
CA ASP A 49 1.34 1.24 -14.30
C ASP A 49 2.12 0.66 -13.13
N MET A 50 3.43 0.46 -13.31
CA MET A 50 4.35 0.07 -12.24
C MET A 50 4.35 1.09 -11.09
N TYR A 51 4.54 2.38 -11.39
CA TYR A 51 4.53 3.43 -10.37
C TYR A 51 3.19 3.52 -9.63
N LYS A 52 2.08 3.34 -10.35
CA LYS A 52 0.74 3.32 -9.76
C LYS A 52 0.57 2.13 -8.81
N ALA A 53 1.03 0.94 -9.19
CA ALA A 53 0.96 -0.26 -8.36
C ALA A 53 1.79 -0.10 -7.06
N ILE A 54 3.06 0.30 -7.19
CA ILE A 54 3.95 0.55 -6.04
C ILE A 54 3.34 1.59 -5.10
N LYS A 55 2.88 2.72 -5.65
CA LYS A 55 2.32 3.80 -4.86
C LYS A 55 1.05 3.38 -4.13
N THR A 56 0.16 2.62 -4.77
CA THR A 56 -1.07 2.12 -4.14
C THR A 56 -0.75 1.29 -2.89
N VAL A 57 0.24 0.39 -2.97
CA VAL A 57 0.69 -0.40 -1.82
C VAL A 57 1.18 0.51 -0.68
N GLY A 58 2.05 1.49 -1.01
CA GLY A 58 2.55 2.45 -0.02
C GLY A 58 1.44 3.27 0.64
N ASP A 59 0.50 3.80 -0.14
CA ASP A 59 -0.56 4.68 0.34
C ASP A 59 -1.53 3.95 1.28
N VAL A 60 -1.79 2.66 1.04
CA VAL A 60 -2.57 1.82 1.98
C VAL A 60 -1.84 1.65 3.31
N TYR A 61 -0.54 1.34 3.30
CA TYR A 61 0.22 1.24 4.56
C TYR A 61 0.27 2.57 5.32
N GLU A 62 0.41 3.69 4.62
CA GLU A 62 0.36 5.01 5.23
C GLU A 62 -1.02 5.28 5.87
N LEU A 63 -2.11 4.96 5.17
CA LEU A 63 -3.47 5.08 5.68
C LEU A 63 -3.66 4.24 6.95
N LEU A 64 -3.33 2.95 6.90
CA LEU A 64 -3.46 2.04 8.04
C LEU A 64 -2.62 2.52 9.23
N THR A 65 -1.39 2.98 8.99
CA THR A 65 -0.52 3.57 10.01
C THR A 65 -1.20 4.75 10.72
N LYS A 66 -1.83 5.67 9.97
CA LYS A 66 -2.56 6.81 10.55
C LYS A 66 -3.72 6.34 11.44
N HIS A 67 -4.46 5.33 11.00
CA HIS A 67 -5.59 4.76 11.75
C HIS A 67 -5.15 3.98 13.00
N LEU A 68 -4.06 3.23 12.93
CA LEU A 68 -3.48 2.51 14.07
C LEU A 68 -2.99 3.46 15.16
N ARG A 69 -2.36 4.59 14.79
CA ARG A 69 -1.89 5.61 15.75
C ARG A 69 -3.01 6.22 16.59
N ILE A 70 -4.19 6.39 15.99
CA ILE A 70 -5.38 6.88 16.70
C ILE A 70 -6.23 5.73 17.30
N ARG A 71 -5.72 4.50 17.27
CA ARG A 71 -6.35 3.29 17.81
C ARG A 71 -7.75 3.04 17.23
N ASN A 72 -7.92 3.31 15.93
CA ASN A 72 -9.19 3.01 15.27
C ASN A 72 -9.33 1.49 15.06
N SER A 73 -10.24 0.86 15.80
CA SER A 73 -10.48 -0.59 15.72
C SER A 73 -11.05 -1.05 14.38
N SER A 74 -11.61 -0.15 13.56
CA SER A 74 -12.18 -0.53 12.26
C SER A 74 -11.15 -1.07 11.28
N VAL A 75 -9.87 -0.73 11.45
CA VAL A 75 -8.78 -1.20 10.57
C VAL A 75 -8.02 -2.40 11.15
N GLU A 76 -8.37 -2.86 12.35
CA GLU A 76 -7.60 -3.89 13.06
C GLU A 76 -7.58 -5.21 12.28
N ALA A 77 -8.74 -5.68 11.83
CA ALA A 77 -8.87 -6.94 11.11
C ALA A 77 -8.04 -6.96 9.82
N VAL A 78 -8.11 -5.89 9.02
CA VAL A 78 -7.33 -5.78 7.78
C VAL A 78 -5.84 -5.58 8.04
N SER A 79 -5.48 -4.78 9.05
CA SER A 79 -4.08 -4.60 9.45
C SER A 79 -3.46 -5.91 9.91
N ARG A 80 -4.21 -6.71 10.68
CA ARG A 80 -3.77 -8.03 11.13
C ARG A 80 -3.51 -8.96 9.94
N ARG A 81 -4.46 -9.06 9.00
CA ARG A 81 -4.28 -9.89 7.78
C ARG A 81 -3.05 -9.48 6.98
N LEU A 82 -2.86 -8.17 6.76
CA LEU A 82 -1.69 -7.65 6.04
C LEU A 82 -0.37 -7.88 6.79
N TYR A 83 -0.39 -7.78 8.12
CA TYR A 83 0.78 -8.08 8.94
C TYR A 83 1.12 -9.59 8.91
N GLU A 84 0.12 -10.46 9.04
CA GLU A 84 0.28 -11.92 8.99
C GLU A 84 0.75 -12.41 7.61
N ARG A 85 0.36 -11.71 6.53
CA ARG A 85 0.90 -11.93 5.18
C ARG A 85 2.40 -11.71 5.10
N GLY A 86 2.95 -10.83 5.93
CA GLY A 86 4.36 -10.49 5.97
C GLY A 86 4.74 -9.35 5.03
N THR A 87 6.05 -9.19 4.83
CA THR A 87 6.60 -8.08 4.02
C THR A 87 6.09 -8.18 2.59
N PRO A 88 5.68 -7.06 1.95
CA PRO A 88 5.26 -7.02 0.55
C PRO A 88 6.24 -7.74 -0.39
N ALA A 89 5.70 -8.47 -1.36
CA ALA A 89 6.49 -9.21 -2.33
C ALA A 89 7.33 -8.24 -3.18
N LEU A 90 6.81 -7.07 -3.52
CA LEU A 90 7.55 -6.03 -4.25
C LEU A 90 8.83 -5.59 -3.50
N LEU A 91 8.89 -5.76 -2.18
CA LEU A 91 10.05 -5.40 -1.35
C LEU A 91 11.03 -6.56 -1.11
N THR A 92 10.66 -7.79 -1.45
CA THR A 92 11.43 -9.02 -1.14
C THR A 92 11.86 -9.79 -2.38
N GLU A 93 11.12 -9.66 -3.48
CA GLU A 93 11.45 -10.25 -4.77
C GLU A 93 12.74 -9.66 -5.36
N VAL A 94 13.54 -10.51 -5.99
CA VAL A 94 14.78 -10.12 -6.64
C VAL A 94 14.47 -9.77 -8.10
N PHE A 95 14.62 -8.50 -8.47
CA PHE A 95 14.44 -8.03 -9.84
C PHE A 95 15.64 -7.21 -10.32
N SER A 96 15.76 -7.04 -11.64
CA SER A 96 16.85 -6.29 -12.27
C SER A 96 16.42 -4.87 -12.60
N THR A 97 16.94 -3.89 -11.86
CA THR A 97 16.74 -2.47 -12.19
C THR A 97 17.31 -2.11 -13.56
N ASP A 98 18.39 -2.76 -14.00
CA ASP A 98 18.94 -2.55 -15.35
C ASP A 98 17.98 -3.03 -16.43
N ASN A 99 17.26 -4.14 -16.20
CA ASN A 99 16.23 -4.63 -17.13
C ASN A 99 15.08 -3.62 -17.24
N LEU A 100 14.58 -3.13 -16.10
CA LEU A 100 13.55 -2.08 -16.08
C LEU A 100 14.00 -0.82 -16.80
N ARG A 101 15.26 -0.43 -16.57
CA ARG A 101 15.85 0.74 -17.21
C ARG A 101 15.90 0.59 -18.73
N VAL A 102 16.33 -0.56 -19.24
CA VAL A 102 16.40 -0.81 -20.69
C VAL A 102 15.01 -0.84 -21.30
N GLU A 103 14.08 -1.60 -20.71
CA GLU A 103 12.73 -1.77 -21.26
C GLU A 103 11.90 -0.48 -21.23
N PHE A 104 11.99 0.31 -20.17
CA PHE A 104 11.30 1.59 -20.07
C PHE A 104 12.07 2.78 -20.65
N GLY A 105 13.29 2.57 -21.14
CA GLY A 105 14.14 3.63 -21.69
C GLY A 105 14.50 4.70 -20.66
N TRP A 106 14.64 4.31 -19.39
CA TRP A 106 14.92 5.24 -18.29
C TRP A 106 16.31 5.87 -18.40
N VAL A 107 16.35 7.15 -18.06
CA VAL A 107 17.60 7.87 -17.79
C VAL A 107 17.91 7.82 -16.28
N ASP A 108 19.09 8.34 -15.90
CA ASP A 108 19.55 8.31 -14.50
C ASP A 108 18.60 9.02 -13.52
N SER A 109 17.83 10.02 -13.97
CA SER A 109 16.82 10.67 -13.14
C SER A 109 15.65 9.76 -12.83
N ASP A 110 15.20 8.96 -13.80
CA ASP A 110 14.07 8.05 -13.65
C ASP A 110 14.47 6.87 -12.75
N THR A 111 15.69 6.37 -12.90
CA THR A 111 16.25 5.35 -12.00
C THR A 111 16.33 5.86 -10.55
N ARG A 112 16.73 7.13 -10.36
CA ARG A 112 16.72 7.77 -9.04
C ARG A 112 15.31 7.93 -8.49
N TYR A 113 14.35 8.29 -9.35
CA TYR A 113 12.96 8.42 -8.96
C TYR A 113 12.35 7.07 -8.57
N PHE A 114 12.61 6.01 -9.34
CA PHE A 114 12.25 4.64 -9.00
C PHE A 114 12.75 4.26 -7.61
N ASN A 115 14.06 4.44 -7.36
CA ASN A 115 14.65 4.14 -6.07
C ASN A 115 14.03 4.96 -4.93
N TYR A 116 13.68 6.22 -5.18
CA TYR A 116 12.97 7.05 -4.20
C TYR A 116 11.59 6.48 -3.86
N VAL A 117 10.78 6.16 -4.87
CA VAL A 117 9.43 5.60 -4.67
C VAL A 117 9.49 4.23 -3.99
N TYR A 118 10.41 3.36 -4.41
CA TYR A 118 10.62 2.06 -3.81
C TYR A 118 10.98 2.17 -2.32
N ASN A 119 11.94 3.04 -1.98
CA ASN A 119 12.33 3.29 -0.59
C ASN A 119 11.21 3.95 0.24
N ASP A 120 10.37 4.78 -0.37
CA ASP A 120 9.19 5.34 0.30
C ASP A 120 8.23 4.23 0.74
N VAL A 121 7.95 3.24 -0.11
CA VAL A 121 7.11 2.09 0.25
C VAL A 121 7.75 1.25 1.35
N GLN A 122 9.06 1.01 1.29
CA GLN A 122 9.78 0.32 2.37
C GLN A 122 9.61 1.05 3.72
N ASN A 123 9.74 2.38 3.73
CA ASN A 123 9.58 3.19 4.94
C ASN A 123 8.13 3.16 5.47
N LYS A 124 7.15 3.16 4.58
CA LYS A 124 5.72 3.06 4.90
C LYS A 124 5.39 1.69 5.48
N TRP A 125 5.89 0.60 4.88
CA TRP A 125 5.78 -0.75 5.44
C TRP A 125 6.39 -0.85 6.85
N ASN A 126 7.64 -0.40 7.03
CA ASN A 126 8.31 -0.43 8.32
C ASN A 126 7.55 0.37 9.40
N SER A 127 6.96 1.50 9.01
CA SER A 127 6.13 2.31 9.91
C SER A 127 4.84 1.59 10.28
N PHE A 128 4.14 1.03 9.31
CA PHE A 128 2.95 0.21 9.53
C PHE A 128 3.22 -0.95 10.48
N GLU A 129 4.27 -1.72 10.21
CA GLU A 129 4.65 -2.89 10.99
C GLU A 129 4.91 -2.52 12.46
N ARG A 130 5.66 -1.44 12.68
CA ARG A 130 5.94 -0.91 14.02
C ARG A 130 4.66 -0.47 14.73
N GLU A 131 3.80 0.30 14.09
CA GLU A 131 2.56 0.78 14.73
C GLU A 131 1.59 -0.37 15.00
N PHE A 132 1.50 -1.36 14.12
CA PHE A 132 0.66 -2.55 14.36
C PHE A 132 1.14 -3.33 15.57
N LYS A 133 2.46 -3.63 15.65
CA LYS A 133 3.07 -4.27 16.83
C LYS A 133 2.76 -3.48 18.10
N ASN A 134 2.95 -2.16 18.06
CA ASN A 134 2.63 -1.29 19.20
C ASN A 134 1.16 -1.37 19.60
N ALA A 135 0.22 -1.25 18.65
CA ALA A 135 -1.22 -1.31 18.93
C ALA A 135 -1.61 -2.67 19.52
N SER A 136 -1.05 -3.76 18.99
CA SER A 136 -1.33 -5.13 19.44
C SER A 136 -0.85 -5.44 20.87
N LEU A 137 0.19 -4.75 21.36
CA LEU A 137 0.66 -4.90 22.75
C LEU A 137 -0.30 -4.29 23.78
N TYR A 138 -1.24 -3.44 23.33
CA TYR A 138 -2.23 -2.76 24.19
C TYR A 138 -3.67 -3.24 23.93
N MET A 139 -3.83 -4.32 23.17
CA MET A 139 -5.11 -5.00 22.89
C MET A 139 -5.17 -6.32 23.66
#